data_AF-A0A094HYQ6-F1
#
_entry.id   AF-A0A094HYQ6-F1
#
_cell.length_a   1.000
_cell.length_b   1.000
_cell.length_c   1.000
_cell.angle_alpha   90.00
_cell.angle_beta   90.00
_cell.angle_gamma   90.00
#
_symmetry.space_group_name_H-M   'P 1'
#
loop_
_entity.id
_entity.type
_entity.pdbx_description
1 polymer ?
#
loop_
_entity_poly.entity_id
_entity_poly.type
_entity_poly.pdbx_seq_one_letter_code
_entity_poly.pdbx_strand_id
1 'polypeptide(L)'
;MISPLQETPIYAKDNINGYLSSILAWVGGSTQTSGQRTFQGFQVYDFDDWLLSLKLPAKCNIALTQVINCQDTLQTWTEPSWRGNLENTTLMDLVCDSGCGASLKSYFNTVETSCAGYNISGYPTTIPGGYIWEGYNQTCLKDTSTDRYCSDVTGTFSTVRTVQDMPKAELCNPCFVAQYAMLQSSQYSIYNTYYESILKYIYSTCGLSGPVGILPPLIVQEVPTTFCASGNFYTTSSGDTCDTIAQAYNVSSSALYRGNQNTTKELDCFNITPGSVLCIPIPCSFVYTVQETDTCDSIEAAYHLENGAVRDLNPFIVFGCLNLHISNAIYGNTICLSPQGGTFQPGIPLGNSTTVPVPITGYSLLKVAPPTEAKVAAGTTLNCGKWYTALVGDDCASINVRNGITAELFLTVNPSLKTTDCTASLIAGTTYCVGPTYDWDVTLTSSGTTGPTSVSSTATTITAPTTSHTTITTSSTTSPTVTIISSTTYPAAPAQTSTGTTPQCKSWYTVKNGDTCDTISSTYGISRSQLVI
;
A
#
# COMPACT_ATOMS: atom_id res chain seq x y z
N MET A 1 -50.75 17.70 -14.81
CA MET A 1 -49.29 17.63 -15.01
C MET A 1 -48.94 18.64 -16.09
N ILE A 2 -47.84 19.37 -15.91
CA ILE A 2 -47.32 20.31 -16.91
C ILE A 2 -46.11 19.61 -17.53
N SER A 3 -46.09 19.48 -18.87
CA SER A 3 -44.94 18.95 -19.61
C SER A 3 -44.29 20.09 -20.39
N PRO A 4 -42.95 20.23 -20.37
CA PRO A 4 -42.27 21.24 -21.16
C PRO A 4 -42.55 21.07 -22.66
N LEU A 5 -42.53 22.18 -23.39
CA LEU A 5 -42.68 22.16 -24.84
C LEU A 5 -41.47 21.46 -25.47
N GLN A 6 -41.72 20.45 -26.31
CA GLN A 6 -40.74 19.58 -27.01
C GLN A 6 -40.19 18.37 -26.23
N GLU A 7 -40.74 18.04 -25.07
CA GLU A 7 -40.44 16.77 -24.38
C GLU A 7 -41.59 15.76 -24.48
N THR A 8 -41.30 14.49 -24.20
CA THR A 8 -42.29 13.41 -24.14
C THR A 8 -43.29 13.69 -23.00
N PRO A 9 -44.61 13.76 -23.29
CA PRO A 9 -45.61 14.05 -22.26
C PRO A 9 -45.58 13.02 -21.15
N ILE A 10 -45.64 13.47 -19.90
CA ILE A 10 -45.75 12.58 -18.74
C ILE A 10 -47.22 12.16 -18.63
N TYR A 11 -47.51 10.86 -18.60
CA TYR A 11 -48.88 10.34 -18.50
C TYR A 11 -49.25 10.02 -17.06
N ALA A 12 -50.49 10.32 -16.66
CA ALA A 12 -50.95 10.15 -15.28
C ALA A 12 -50.87 8.70 -14.78
N LYS A 13 -50.86 7.73 -15.69
CA LYS A 13 -50.72 6.30 -15.40
C LYS A 13 -49.32 5.95 -14.84
N ASP A 14 -48.28 6.69 -15.22
CA ASP A 14 -46.89 6.37 -14.88
C ASP A 14 -46.47 6.96 -13.52
N ASN A 15 -47.38 7.62 -12.79
CA ASN A 15 -47.09 8.39 -11.58
C ASN A 15 -47.98 7.96 -10.39
N ILE A 16 -48.01 6.65 -10.09
CA ILE A 16 -48.82 6.07 -9.00
C ILE A 16 -47.91 5.33 -8.01
N ASN A 17 -47.57 5.96 -6.87
CA ASN A 17 -46.91 5.30 -5.73
C ASN A 17 -47.79 5.27 -4.46
N GLY A 18 -49.10 5.03 -4.61
CA GLY A 18 -49.96 4.51 -3.52
C GLY A 18 -50.25 5.43 -2.32
N TYR A 19 -49.61 6.60 -2.18
CA TYR A 19 -49.91 7.59 -1.14
C TYR A 19 -49.92 9.00 -1.74
N LEU A 20 -51.09 9.66 -1.69
CA LEU A 20 -51.40 11.08 -1.94
C LEU A 20 -50.62 11.82 -3.05
N SER A 21 -51.33 12.11 -4.14
CA SER A 21 -50.94 13.04 -5.21
C SER A 21 -50.58 14.43 -4.65
N SER A 22 -49.29 14.74 -4.55
CA SER A 22 -48.80 16.11 -4.38
C SER A 22 -48.17 16.56 -5.69
N ILE A 23 -48.80 17.52 -6.37
CA ILE A 23 -48.18 18.25 -7.48
C ILE A 23 -47.22 19.26 -6.85
N LEU A 24 -45.92 18.94 -6.84
CA LEU A 24 -44.88 19.94 -6.60
C LEU A 24 -44.34 20.37 -7.97
N ALA A 25 -44.89 21.47 -8.52
CA ALA A 25 -44.29 22.11 -9.68
C ALA A 25 -43.25 23.11 -9.17
N TRP A 26 -41.96 22.80 -9.33
CA TRP A 26 -40.90 23.78 -9.18
C TRP A 26 -40.81 24.55 -10.50
N VAL A 27 -41.54 25.67 -10.59
CA VAL A 27 -41.25 26.65 -11.63
C VAL A 27 -39.99 27.36 -11.17
N GLY A 28 -38.93 27.26 -11.98
CA GLY A 28 -37.67 27.92 -11.70
C GLY A 28 -37.88 29.35 -11.23
N GLY A 29 -37.37 29.69 -10.03
CA GLY A 29 -37.38 31.07 -9.56
C GLY A 29 -36.77 32.01 -10.62
N SER A 30 -37.03 33.31 -10.53
CA SER A 30 -36.60 34.35 -11.49
C SER A 30 -35.08 34.46 -11.74
N THR A 31 -34.29 33.58 -11.13
CA THR A 31 -32.82 33.49 -11.20
C THR A 31 -32.33 32.21 -11.90
N GLN A 32 -33.18 31.26 -12.29
CA GLN A 32 -32.75 30.07 -13.03
C GLN A 32 -32.57 30.38 -14.51
N THR A 33 -31.37 30.14 -15.02
CA THR A 33 -31.01 30.29 -16.44
C THR A 33 -31.34 29.02 -17.22
N SER A 34 -32.00 29.19 -18.37
CA SER A 34 -32.19 28.12 -19.35
C SER A 34 -30.82 27.70 -19.93
N GLY A 35 -30.51 26.40 -19.97
CA GLY A 35 -29.24 25.87 -20.50
C GLY A 35 -28.23 25.32 -19.47
N GLN A 36 -28.65 25.05 -18.22
CA GLN A 36 -27.80 24.33 -17.26
C GLN A 36 -27.42 22.94 -17.79
N ARG A 37 -26.14 22.58 -17.67
CA ARG A 37 -25.67 21.24 -18.02
C ARG A 37 -26.31 20.22 -17.07
N THR A 38 -26.91 19.17 -17.64
CA THR A 38 -27.43 18.04 -16.87
C THR A 38 -26.32 17.02 -16.65
N PHE A 39 -25.87 16.89 -15.41
CA PHE A 39 -24.97 15.83 -14.98
C PHE A 39 -25.80 14.60 -14.58
N GLN A 40 -25.31 13.39 -14.89
CA GLN A 40 -25.84 12.18 -14.23
C GLN A 40 -25.54 12.20 -12.72
N GLY A 41 -24.43 12.86 -12.36
CA GLY A 41 -23.97 12.99 -10.99
C GLY A 41 -23.40 11.70 -10.43
N PHE A 42 -22.91 11.78 -9.20
CA PHE A 42 -22.37 10.64 -8.46
C PHE A 42 -22.69 10.78 -6.97
N GLN A 43 -22.57 9.68 -6.23
CA GLN A 43 -22.66 9.67 -4.78
C GLN A 43 -21.28 9.36 -4.19
N VAL A 44 -20.97 9.94 -3.04
CA VAL A 44 -19.75 9.60 -2.29
C VAL A 44 -19.92 8.29 -1.55
N TYR A 45 -21.14 8.05 -1.05
CA TYR A 45 -21.54 6.83 -0.35
C TYR A 45 -22.76 6.21 -1.02
N ASP A 46 -22.74 4.89 -1.15
CA ASP A 46 -23.91 4.13 -1.59
C ASP A 46 -24.85 3.88 -0.42
N PHE A 47 -26.16 3.84 -0.70
CA PHE A 47 -27.16 3.49 0.30
C PHE A 47 -27.27 1.96 0.41
N ASP A 48 -26.34 1.35 1.13
CA ASP A 48 -26.21 -0.10 1.26
C ASP A 48 -26.27 -0.60 2.72
N ASP A 49 -26.21 -1.93 2.89
CA ASP A 49 -26.25 -2.58 4.20
C ASP A 49 -25.07 -2.15 5.10
N TRP A 50 -23.93 -1.80 4.50
CA TRP A 50 -22.78 -1.29 5.24
C TRP A 50 -23.08 0.08 5.84
N LEU A 51 -23.56 1.04 5.07
CA LEU A 51 -23.93 2.37 5.56
C LEU A 51 -25.01 2.28 6.66
N LEU A 52 -26.00 1.41 6.46
CA LEU A 52 -27.06 1.17 7.44
C LEU A 52 -26.52 0.54 8.74
N SER A 53 -25.47 -0.28 8.66
CA SER A 53 -24.82 -0.89 9.83
C SER A 53 -24.14 0.13 10.75
N LEU A 54 -23.80 1.32 10.24
CA LEU A 54 -23.15 2.40 11.00
C LEU A 54 -24.11 3.12 11.97
N LYS A 55 -25.42 2.84 11.90
CA LYS A 55 -26.47 3.39 12.79
C LYS A 55 -26.48 4.91 12.89
N LEU A 56 -26.12 5.59 11.79
CA LEU A 56 -26.19 7.04 11.68
C LEU A 56 -27.66 7.52 11.67
N PRO A 57 -27.95 8.77 12.06
CA PRO A 57 -29.29 9.34 11.94
C PRO A 57 -29.79 9.29 10.50
N ALA A 58 -31.09 9.06 10.29
CA ALA A 58 -31.68 9.02 8.94
C ALA A 58 -31.35 10.27 8.10
N LYS A 59 -31.37 11.46 8.72
CA LYS A 59 -30.96 12.71 8.07
C LYS A 59 -29.49 12.72 7.60
N CYS A 60 -28.61 12.06 8.35
CA CYS A 60 -27.20 11.94 7.99
C CYS A 60 -27.02 10.94 6.84
N ASN A 61 -27.70 9.78 6.87
CA ASN A 61 -27.68 8.84 5.75
C ASN A 61 -28.15 9.49 4.45
N ILE A 62 -29.27 10.24 4.49
CA ILE A 62 -29.77 10.97 3.32
C ILE A 62 -28.76 11.99 2.80
N ALA A 63 -28.08 12.71 3.71
CA ALA A 63 -27.04 13.67 3.34
C ALA A 63 -25.82 13.00 2.68
N LEU A 64 -25.35 11.87 3.24
CA LEU A 64 -24.19 11.13 2.73
C LEU A 64 -24.44 10.51 1.36
N THR A 65 -25.68 10.11 1.10
CA THR A 65 -26.10 9.51 -0.19
C THR A 65 -26.76 10.54 -1.11
N GLN A 66 -26.60 11.84 -0.87
CA GLN A 66 -27.09 12.85 -1.79
C GLN A 66 -26.29 12.80 -3.10
N VAL A 67 -26.99 12.81 -4.25
CA VAL A 67 -26.35 12.88 -5.56
C VAL A 67 -25.70 14.26 -5.74
N ILE A 68 -24.42 14.27 -6.08
CA ILE A 68 -23.64 15.44 -6.46
C ILE A 68 -23.73 15.57 -7.98
N ASN A 69 -24.38 16.63 -8.46
CA ASN A 69 -24.59 16.90 -9.88
C ASN A 69 -23.34 17.53 -10.51
N CYS A 70 -22.29 16.72 -10.61
CA CYS A 70 -20.98 17.06 -11.16
C CYS A 70 -20.49 15.97 -12.11
N GLN A 71 -19.37 16.24 -12.78
CA GLN A 71 -18.63 15.22 -13.50
C GLN A 71 -18.13 14.11 -12.56
N ASP A 72 -18.35 12.85 -12.96
CA ASP A 72 -18.01 11.63 -12.23
C ASP A 72 -16.54 11.53 -11.78
N THR A 73 -15.62 12.13 -12.52
CA THR A 73 -14.18 12.13 -12.21
C THR A 73 -13.89 12.65 -10.79
N LEU A 74 -14.70 13.60 -10.31
CA LEU A 74 -14.59 14.16 -8.96
C LEU A 74 -14.84 13.12 -7.85
N GLN A 75 -15.55 12.01 -8.13
CA GLN A 75 -15.81 10.96 -7.16
C GLN A 75 -14.53 10.32 -6.61
N THR A 76 -13.44 10.34 -7.39
CA THR A 76 -12.14 9.77 -6.98
C THR A 76 -11.27 10.73 -6.16
N TRP A 77 -11.71 11.97 -5.96
CA TRP A 77 -10.93 13.00 -5.25
C TRP A 77 -11.16 12.94 -3.73
N THR A 78 -11.14 11.72 -3.18
CA THR A 78 -11.41 11.43 -1.77
C THR A 78 -10.15 11.41 -0.90
N GLU A 79 -9.07 12.01 -1.38
CA GLU A 79 -7.80 12.16 -0.67
C GLU A 79 -7.21 13.56 -0.90
N PRO A 80 -6.48 14.11 0.10
CA PRO A 80 -5.87 15.42 -0.03
C PRO A 80 -4.76 15.37 -1.08
N SER A 81 -4.77 16.32 -2.00
CA SER A 81 -3.78 16.40 -3.07
C SER A 81 -3.74 17.79 -3.65
N TRP A 82 -2.64 18.11 -4.33
CA TRP A 82 -2.58 19.28 -5.19
C TRP A 82 -3.39 19.01 -6.46
N ARG A 83 -4.53 19.66 -6.62
CA ARG A 83 -5.39 19.58 -7.82
C ARG A 83 -5.15 20.80 -8.69
N GLY A 84 -4.64 20.56 -9.89
CA GLY A 84 -4.29 21.60 -10.86
C GLY A 84 -5.09 21.47 -12.14
N ASN A 85 -4.41 21.72 -13.26
CA ASN A 85 -4.95 21.58 -14.60
C ASN A 85 -5.28 20.11 -14.90
N LEU A 86 -6.38 19.86 -15.61
CA LEU A 86 -6.78 18.52 -16.06
C LEU A 86 -6.29 18.19 -17.48
N GLU A 87 -5.52 19.09 -18.12
CA GLU A 87 -4.96 18.97 -19.47
C GLU A 87 -6.00 18.69 -20.57
N ASN A 88 -7.28 18.91 -20.24
CA ASN A 88 -8.41 18.72 -21.13
C ASN A 88 -9.41 19.84 -20.86
N THR A 89 -9.52 20.78 -21.80
CA THR A 89 -10.36 21.97 -21.68
C THR A 89 -11.84 21.62 -21.53
N THR A 90 -12.31 20.58 -22.21
CA THR A 90 -13.72 20.14 -22.11
C THR A 90 -14.00 19.59 -20.71
N LEU A 91 -13.09 18.76 -20.18
CA LEU A 91 -13.21 18.24 -18.82
C LEU A 91 -13.09 19.35 -17.77
N MET A 92 -12.20 20.32 -17.99
CA MET A 92 -12.05 21.49 -17.14
C MET A 92 -13.35 22.29 -17.04
N ASP A 93 -14.01 22.55 -18.17
CA ASP A 93 -15.29 23.28 -18.20
C ASP A 93 -16.45 22.48 -17.59
N LEU A 94 -16.43 21.15 -17.67
CA LEU A 94 -17.41 20.29 -17.01
C LEU A 94 -17.21 20.26 -15.50
N VAL A 95 -15.96 20.12 -15.05
CA VAL A 95 -15.60 20.12 -13.64
C VAL A 95 -15.89 21.49 -13.04
N CYS A 96 -15.51 22.58 -13.70
CA CYS A 96 -15.67 23.95 -13.22
C CYS A 96 -17.01 24.60 -13.55
N ASP A 97 -18.00 23.80 -13.94
CA ASP A 97 -19.36 24.28 -14.10
C ASP A 97 -19.89 24.85 -12.77
N SER A 98 -20.52 26.02 -12.83
CA SER A 98 -21.04 26.70 -11.64
C SER A 98 -22.16 25.92 -10.95
N GLY A 99 -22.95 25.13 -11.69
CA GLY A 99 -23.97 24.23 -11.16
C GLY A 99 -23.36 23.04 -10.43
N CYS A 100 -22.25 22.49 -10.96
CA CYS A 100 -21.46 21.49 -10.25
C CYS A 100 -20.93 22.05 -8.92
N GLY A 101 -20.29 23.22 -8.94
CA GLY A 101 -19.80 23.88 -7.71
C GLY A 101 -20.92 24.13 -6.69
N ALA A 102 -22.09 24.58 -7.13
CA ALA A 102 -23.24 24.76 -6.24
C ALA A 102 -23.74 23.43 -5.64
N SER A 103 -23.78 22.36 -6.43
CA SER A 103 -24.21 21.03 -5.97
C SER A 103 -23.24 20.42 -4.96
N LEU A 104 -21.93 20.54 -5.21
CA LEU A 104 -20.88 20.04 -4.31
C LEU A 104 -20.84 20.82 -2.99
N LYS A 105 -20.98 22.15 -3.04
CA LYS A 105 -21.11 22.99 -1.84
C LYS A 105 -22.32 22.58 -1.01
N SER A 106 -23.45 22.34 -1.67
CA SER A 106 -24.69 21.90 -1.03
C SER A 106 -24.50 20.57 -0.33
N TYR A 107 -23.88 19.59 -1.00
CA TYR A 107 -23.54 18.30 -0.42
C TYR A 107 -22.68 18.45 0.85
N PHE A 108 -21.55 19.17 0.76
CA PHE A 108 -20.63 19.35 1.89
C PHE A 108 -21.33 19.98 3.10
N ASN A 109 -22.04 21.10 2.90
CA ASN A 109 -22.76 21.79 3.97
C ASN A 109 -23.87 20.92 4.58
N THR A 110 -24.55 20.11 3.76
CA THR A 110 -25.63 19.24 4.23
C THR A 110 -25.08 18.09 5.07
N VAL A 111 -23.94 17.50 4.68
CA VAL A 111 -23.24 16.49 5.48
C VAL A 111 -22.75 17.09 6.79
N GLU A 112 -22.07 18.25 6.75
CA GLU A 112 -21.56 18.93 7.96
C GLU A 112 -22.66 19.15 9.00
N THR A 113 -23.82 19.63 8.57
CA THR A 113 -24.94 19.94 9.47
C THR A 113 -25.76 18.70 9.87
N SER A 114 -26.00 17.78 8.95
CA SER A 114 -26.88 16.61 9.19
C SER A 114 -26.19 15.50 9.96
N CYS A 115 -24.86 15.40 9.83
CA CYS A 115 -24.01 14.40 10.48
C CYS A 115 -23.19 14.96 11.64
N ALA A 116 -23.45 16.19 12.08
CA ALA A 116 -22.73 16.82 13.19
C ALA A 116 -22.65 15.90 14.42
N GLY A 117 -21.43 15.66 14.90
CA GLY A 117 -21.14 14.79 16.06
C GLY A 117 -21.05 13.29 15.75
N TYR A 118 -21.24 12.88 14.50
CA TYR A 118 -21.06 11.49 14.07
C TYR A 118 -19.76 11.32 13.28
N ASN A 119 -19.25 10.10 13.26
CA ASN A 119 -18.07 9.71 12.52
C ASN A 119 -18.30 8.37 11.81
N ILE A 120 -17.49 8.11 10.77
CA ILE A 120 -17.42 6.82 10.09
C ILE A 120 -16.02 6.28 10.37
N SER A 121 -15.91 5.16 11.08
CA SER A 121 -14.63 4.54 11.45
C SER A 121 -13.68 5.48 12.21
N GLY A 122 -14.19 6.41 13.01
CA GLY A 122 -13.39 7.40 13.75
C GLY A 122 -13.08 8.69 12.97
N TYR A 123 -13.52 8.80 11.73
CA TYR A 123 -13.29 9.95 10.85
C TYR A 123 -14.55 10.83 10.73
N PRO A 124 -14.43 12.17 10.82
CA PRO A 124 -15.55 13.06 10.51
C PRO A 124 -16.17 12.74 9.15
N THR A 125 -17.50 12.71 9.10
CA THR A 125 -18.23 12.33 7.88
C THR A 125 -18.03 13.31 6.72
N THR A 126 -17.54 14.52 7.02
CA THR A 126 -17.26 15.57 6.02
C THR A 126 -16.00 15.32 5.21
N ILE A 127 -15.12 14.41 5.64
CA ILE A 127 -13.77 14.25 5.07
C ILE A 127 -13.79 14.04 3.54
N PRO A 128 -14.48 13.02 2.97
CA PRO A 128 -14.42 12.80 1.54
C PRO A 128 -15.02 13.95 0.74
N GLY A 129 -16.15 14.51 1.19
CA GLY A 129 -16.77 15.66 0.56
C GLY A 129 -15.89 16.92 0.59
N GLY A 130 -15.18 17.12 1.70
CA GLY A 130 -14.26 18.24 1.87
C GLY A 130 -13.05 18.15 0.96
N TYR A 131 -12.50 16.96 0.74
CA TYR A 131 -11.42 16.75 -0.24
C TYR A 131 -11.84 17.05 -1.67
N ILE A 132 -13.03 16.60 -2.07
CA ILE A 132 -13.58 16.89 -3.39
C ILE A 132 -13.84 18.40 -3.53
N TRP A 133 -14.40 19.04 -2.51
CA TRP A 133 -14.68 20.47 -2.48
C TRP A 133 -13.41 21.32 -2.57
N GLU A 134 -12.37 20.98 -1.82
CA GLU A 134 -11.07 21.64 -1.88
C GLU A 134 -10.44 21.48 -3.27
N GLY A 135 -10.44 20.25 -3.80
CA GLY A 135 -9.94 19.97 -5.13
C GLY A 135 -10.65 20.78 -6.21
N TYR A 136 -11.98 20.86 -6.16
CA TYR A 136 -12.78 21.69 -7.05
C TYR A 136 -12.36 23.16 -6.97
N ASN A 137 -12.26 23.72 -5.75
CA ASN A 137 -11.90 25.13 -5.58
C ASN A 137 -10.50 25.43 -6.14
N GLN A 138 -9.56 24.51 -5.94
CA GLN A 138 -8.18 24.67 -6.43
C GLN A 138 -8.09 24.58 -7.94
N THR A 139 -8.72 23.58 -8.56
CA THR A 139 -8.78 23.41 -10.02
C THR A 139 -9.50 24.58 -10.68
N CYS A 140 -10.63 25.03 -10.12
CA CYS A 140 -11.49 26.03 -10.72
C CYS A 140 -11.16 27.47 -10.32
N LEU A 141 -10.05 27.68 -9.61
CA LEU A 141 -9.55 29.00 -9.29
C LEU A 141 -9.18 29.74 -10.57
N LYS A 142 -9.71 30.96 -10.75
CA LYS A 142 -9.44 31.82 -11.90
C LYS A 142 -8.80 33.14 -11.50
N ASP A 143 -7.97 33.66 -12.39
CA ASP A 143 -7.54 35.05 -12.37
C ASP A 143 -8.72 35.95 -12.73
N THR A 144 -9.19 36.74 -11.77
CA THR A 144 -10.31 37.66 -11.96
C THR A 144 -10.07 38.73 -13.04
N SER A 145 -8.81 38.99 -13.39
CA SER A 145 -8.46 40.00 -14.40
C SER A 145 -8.46 39.46 -15.83
N THR A 146 -8.11 38.18 -16.01
CA THR A 146 -7.97 37.56 -17.34
C THR A 146 -9.01 36.47 -17.62
N ASP A 147 -9.79 36.07 -16.62
CA ASP A 147 -10.73 34.94 -16.64
C ASP A 147 -10.09 33.58 -17.00
N ARG A 148 -8.76 33.49 -16.88
CA ARG A 148 -8.00 32.26 -17.10
C ARG A 148 -7.89 31.46 -15.81
N TYR A 149 -7.91 30.13 -15.93
CA TYR A 149 -7.65 29.26 -14.79
C TYR A 149 -6.23 29.48 -14.27
N CYS A 150 -6.10 29.59 -12.96
CA CYS A 150 -4.81 29.85 -12.34
C CYS A 150 -3.80 28.73 -12.59
N SER A 151 -4.26 27.49 -12.72
CA SER A 151 -3.43 26.36 -13.14
C SER A 151 -2.83 26.53 -14.54
N ASP A 152 -3.56 27.15 -15.47
CA ASP A 152 -3.05 27.45 -16.83
C ASP A 152 -2.00 28.56 -16.76
N VAL A 153 -2.24 29.57 -15.94
CA VAL A 153 -1.31 30.71 -15.76
C VAL A 153 0.00 30.20 -15.15
N THR A 154 -0.06 29.49 -14.03
CA THR A 154 1.12 28.94 -13.36
C THR A 154 1.82 27.86 -14.17
N GLY A 155 1.10 27.16 -15.06
CA GLY A 155 1.69 26.20 -15.99
C GLY A 155 2.65 26.82 -17.01
N THR A 156 2.62 28.14 -17.21
CA THR A 156 3.53 28.86 -18.10
C THR A 156 4.79 29.39 -17.43
N PHE A 157 4.93 29.19 -16.12
CA PHE A 157 6.05 29.72 -15.34
C PHE A 157 7.34 28.96 -15.61
N SER A 158 8.45 29.58 -15.23
CA SER A 158 9.78 29.03 -15.40
C SER A 158 9.98 27.80 -14.52
N THR A 159 10.47 26.69 -15.10
CA THR A 159 10.82 25.50 -14.32
C THR A 159 12.08 25.77 -13.49
N VAL A 160 11.95 25.72 -12.17
CA VAL A 160 13.04 25.97 -11.22
C VAL A 160 13.17 24.85 -10.20
N ARG A 161 14.34 24.73 -9.56
CA ARG A 161 14.62 23.69 -8.55
C ARG A 161 13.96 24.00 -7.21
N THR A 162 13.97 25.27 -6.80
CA THR A 162 13.40 25.72 -5.54
C THR A 162 12.56 26.98 -5.74
N VAL A 163 11.61 27.24 -4.84
CA VAL A 163 10.76 28.44 -4.92
C VAL A 163 11.59 29.74 -4.83
N GLN A 164 12.78 29.67 -4.23
CA GLN A 164 13.72 30.78 -4.10
C GLN A 164 14.33 31.20 -5.43
N ASP A 165 14.42 30.26 -6.38
CA ASP A 165 14.97 30.50 -7.72
C ASP A 165 13.92 31.07 -8.69
N MET A 166 12.64 31.11 -8.30
CA MET A 166 11.56 31.62 -9.15
C MET A 166 11.74 33.13 -9.43
N PRO A 167 11.51 33.58 -10.68
CA PRO A 167 11.41 35.01 -10.99
C PRO A 167 10.37 35.68 -10.09
N LYS A 168 10.73 36.84 -9.51
CA LYS A 168 9.85 37.56 -8.58
C LYS A 168 8.46 37.87 -9.16
N ALA A 169 8.38 38.13 -10.47
CA ALA A 169 7.10 38.40 -11.15
C ALA A 169 6.17 37.17 -11.19
N GLU A 170 6.74 35.96 -11.30
CA GLU A 170 6.00 34.69 -11.27
C GLU A 170 5.64 34.32 -9.83
N LEU A 171 6.60 34.44 -8.91
CA LEU A 171 6.40 34.19 -7.48
C LEU A 171 5.28 35.06 -6.89
N CYS A 172 5.23 36.32 -7.29
CA CYS A 172 4.24 37.30 -6.82
C CYS A 172 3.01 37.40 -7.71
N ASN A 173 2.85 36.49 -8.68
CA ASN A 173 1.67 36.46 -9.51
C ASN A 173 0.43 36.14 -8.66
N PRO A 174 -0.70 36.86 -8.84
CA PRO A 174 -1.91 36.64 -8.04
C PRO A 174 -2.39 35.18 -8.03
N CYS A 175 -2.29 34.46 -9.14
CA CYS A 175 -2.70 33.06 -9.21
C CYS A 175 -1.83 32.13 -8.35
N PHE A 176 -0.51 32.33 -8.39
CA PHE A 176 0.41 31.54 -7.58
C PHE A 176 0.18 31.79 -6.09
N VAL A 177 0.09 33.06 -5.70
CA VAL A 177 -0.23 33.46 -4.33
C VAL A 177 -1.55 32.85 -3.87
N ALA A 178 -2.61 32.96 -4.69
CA ALA A 178 -3.95 32.51 -4.35
C ALA A 178 -4.04 30.98 -4.19
N GLN A 179 -3.32 30.19 -4.99
CA GLN A 179 -3.30 28.72 -4.83
C GLN A 179 -2.74 28.29 -3.47
N TYR A 180 -1.61 28.85 -3.04
CA TYR A 180 -1.02 28.49 -1.74
C TYR A 180 -1.84 29.04 -0.57
N ALA A 181 -2.40 30.24 -0.71
CA ALA A 181 -3.31 30.81 0.29
C ALA A 181 -4.59 29.98 0.43
N MET A 182 -5.12 29.44 -0.68
CA MET A 182 -6.28 28.56 -0.68
C MET A 182 -6.00 27.26 0.08
N LEU A 183 -4.86 26.61 -0.20
CA LEU A 183 -4.47 25.42 0.56
C LEU A 183 -4.42 25.71 2.07
N GLN A 184 -3.81 26.82 2.46
CA GLN A 184 -3.75 27.20 3.87
C GLN A 184 -5.13 27.41 4.49
N SER A 185 -6.10 27.90 3.72
CA SER A 185 -7.44 28.24 4.20
C SER A 185 -8.34 27.03 4.48
N SER A 186 -7.91 25.82 4.13
CA SER A 186 -8.73 24.61 4.17
C SER A 186 -8.07 23.48 4.93
N GLN A 187 -8.78 22.93 5.93
CA GLN A 187 -8.34 21.74 6.68
C GLN A 187 -8.36 20.45 5.83
N TYR A 188 -9.00 20.50 4.66
CA TYR A 188 -9.11 19.40 3.72
C TYR A 188 -8.00 19.43 2.65
N SER A 189 -7.13 20.44 2.68
CA SER A 189 -6.03 20.54 1.71
C SER A 189 -4.83 19.67 2.11
N ILE A 190 -3.85 19.58 1.21
CA ILE A 190 -2.55 18.94 1.48
C ILE A 190 -1.59 19.86 2.26
N TYR A 191 -2.05 21.00 2.79
CA TYR A 191 -1.20 21.99 3.43
C TYR A 191 -0.47 21.43 4.65
N ASN A 192 0.87 21.49 4.61
CA ASN A 192 1.77 20.94 5.62
C ASN A 192 2.97 21.89 5.82
N THR A 193 3.98 21.44 6.57
CA THR A 193 5.20 22.22 6.87
C THR A 193 5.93 22.69 5.62
N TYR A 194 5.93 21.88 4.55
CA TYR A 194 6.51 22.26 3.26
C TYR A 194 5.75 23.43 2.62
N TYR A 195 4.42 23.34 2.49
CA TYR A 195 3.61 24.42 1.91
C TYR A 195 3.59 25.69 2.79
N GLU A 196 3.66 25.54 4.11
CA GLU A 196 3.82 26.65 5.06
C GLU A 196 5.12 27.41 4.80
N SER A 197 6.23 26.70 4.60
CA SER A 197 7.52 27.33 4.31
C SER A 197 7.48 28.15 3.01
N ILE A 198 6.81 27.62 1.98
CA ILE A 198 6.64 28.30 0.70
C ILE A 198 5.74 29.53 0.84
N LEU A 199 4.59 29.41 1.49
CA LEU A 199 3.67 30.55 1.64
C LEU A 199 4.31 31.68 2.46
N LYS A 200 5.07 31.36 3.51
CA LYS A 200 5.89 32.33 4.26
C LYS A 200 6.86 33.06 3.35
N TYR A 201 7.59 32.32 2.50
CA TYR A 201 8.54 32.90 1.56
C TYR A 201 7.88 33.79 0.50
N ILE A 202 6.72 33.37 -0.04
CA ILE A 202 5.91 34.16 -0.97
C ILE A 202 5.52 35.48 -0.29
N TYR A 203 4.90 35.43 0.90
CA TYR A 203 4.43 36.63 1.59
C TYR A 203 5.57 37.59 1.92
N SER A 204 6.70 37.09 2.44
CA SER A 204 7.85 37.94 2.74
C SER A 204 8.43 38.60 1.49
N THR A 205 8.55 37.86 0.38
CA THR A 205 9.22 38.35 -0.84
C THR A 205 8.33 39.31 -1.64
N CYS A 206 7.02 39.07 -1.61
CA CYS A 206 6.02 39.84 -2.35
C CYS A 206 5.46 41.02 -1.55
N GLY A 207 5.85 41.19 -0.28
CA GLY A 207 5.33 42.24 0.60
C GLY A 207 3.85 42.05 0.91
N LEU A 208 3.41 40.79 0.98
CA LEU A 208 2.04 40.41 1.29
C LEU A 208 1.93 39.94 2.74
N SER A 209 0.70 39.88 3.24
CA SER A 209 0.40 39.40 4.58
C SER A 209 -0.86 38.55 4.57
N GLY A 210 -0.89 37.53 5.41
CA GLY A 210 -1.98 36.58 5.51
C GLY A 210 -1.66 35.45 6.48
N PRO A 211 -2.63 34.58 6.77
CA PRO A 211 -2.41 33.39 7.58
C PRO A 211 -1.46 32.42 6.88
N VAL A 212 -0.52 31.86 7.64
CA VAL A 212 0.45 30.85 7.17
C VAL A 212 0.46 29.61 8.05
N GLY A 213 -0.19 29.67 9.23
CA GLY A 213 -0.18 28.55 10.17
C GLY A 213 -0.98 27.37 9.63
N ILE A 214 -0.48 26.16 9.90
CA ILE A 214 -1.20 24.92 9.61
C ILE A 214 -2.47 24.88 10.50
N LEU A 215 -3.63 24.67 9.88
CA LEU A 215 -4.89 24.54 10.60
C LEU A 215 -4.91 23.25 11.44
N PRO A 216 -5.69 23.20 12.54
CA PRO A 216 -5.80 21.97 13.33
C PRO A 216 -6.23 20.77 12.46
N PRO A 217 -5.71 19.56 12.70
CA PRO A 217 -6.09 18.41 11.90
C PRO A 217 -7.57 18.05 12.09
N LEU A 218 -8.22 17.57 11.03
CA LEU A 218 -9.62 17.10 11.05
C LEU A 218 -9.83 15.93 12.01
N ILE A 219 -8.77 15.16 12.24
CA ILE A 219 -8.74 14.05 13.17
C ILE A 219 -7.69 14.41 14.21
N VAL A 220 -8.12 14.59 15.46
CA VAL A 220 -7.20 14.49 16.59
C VAL A 220 -6.99 13.00 16.77
N GLN A 221 -6.03 12.43 16.04
CA GLN A 221 -5.60 11.07 16.33
C GLN A 221 -5.09 11.13 17.76
N GLU A 222 -5.80 10.50 18.70
CA GLU A 222 -5.18 10.10 19.96
C GLU A 222 -4.00 9.23 19.53
N VAL A 223 -2.79 9.79 19.58
CA VAL A 223 -1.57 9.06 19.25
C VAL A 223 -1.64 7.78 20.07
N PRO A 224 -1.80 6.60 19.46
CA PRO A 224 -1.88 5.38 20.22
C PRO A 224 -0.63 5.31 21.08
N THR A 225 -0.77 4.87 22.33
CA THR A 225 0.37 4.49 23.18
C THR A 225 1.42 3.84 22.30
N THR A 226 2.59 4.46 22.19
CA THR A 226 3.66 4.11 21.23
C THR A 226 3.85 2.60 21.15
N PHE A 227 3.22 1.97 20.15
CA PHE A 227 3.31 0.52 19.97
C PHE A 227 4.69 0.21 19.43
N CYS A 228 5.45 -0.58 20.18
CA CYS A 228 6.76 -1.04 19.78
C CYS A 228 6.81 -2.56 19.89
N ALA A 229 6.80 -3.25 18.75
CA ALA A 229 6.74 -4.71 18.70
C ALA A 229 7.92 -5.40 19.41
N SER A 230 9.07 -4.73 19.51
CA SER A 230 10.24 -5.23 20.25
C SER A 230 10.19 -4.93 21.75
N GLY A 231 9.33 -4.00 22.18
CA GLY A 231 9.35 -3.38 23.51
C GLY A 231 10.58 -2.50 23.80
N ASN A 232 11.51 -2.36 22.86
CA ASN A 232 12.76 -1.64 23.06
C ASN A 232 12.65 -0.21 22.56
N PHE A 233 13.02 0.74 23.41
CA PHE A 233 13.00 2.16 23.09
C PHE A 233 14.38 2.77 23.25
N TYR A 234 14.68 3.76 22.43
CA TYR A 234 15.92 4.53 22.45
C TYR A 234 15.62 6.02 22.51
N THR A 235 16.30 6.73 23.42
CA THR A 235 16.23 8.20 23.49
C THR A 235 17.42 8.80 22.76
N THR A 236 17.15 9.61 21.76
CA THR A 236 18.16 10.12 20.84
C THR A 236 19.07 11.16 21.49
N SER A 237 20.33 11.15 21.08
CA SER A 237 21.39 12.07 21.48
C SER A 237 21.82 12.97 20.32
N SER A 238 22.56 14.03 20.64
CA SER A 238 23.12 14.92 19.61
C SER A 238 24.08 14.16 18.69
N GLY A 239 23.84 14.25 17.38
CA GLY A 239 24.65 13.57 16.35
C GLY A 239 24.13 12.20 15.94
N ASP A 240 23.03 11.73 16.53
CA ASP A 240 22.41 10.48 16.12
C ASP A 240 21.83 10.57 14.71
N THR A 241 22.08 9.51 13.94
CA THR A 241 21.47 9.23 12.64
C THR A 241 20.81 7.86 12.67
N CYS A 242 19.91 7.59 11.71
CA CYS A 242 19.32 6.26 11.60
C CYS A 242 20.39 5.18 11.44
N ASP A 243 21.50 5.46 10.72
CA ASP A 243 22.61 4.51 10.56
C ASP A 243 23.35 4.22 11.86
N THR A 244 23.69 5.26 12.64
CA THR A 244 24.40 5.06 13.91
C THR A 244 23.57 4.24 14.90
N ILE A 245 22.26 4.50 14.97
CA ILE A 245 21.33 3.75 15.82
C ILE A 245 21.12 2.34 15.26
N ALA A 246 20.90 2.21 13.95
CA ALA A 246 20.68 0.93 13.28
C ALA A 246 21.83 -0.05 13.50
N GLN A 247 23.07 0.43 13.39
CA GLN A 247 24.27 -0.36 13.67
C GLN A 247 24.39 -0.71 15.15
N ALA A 248 24.09 0.23 16.06
CA ALA A 248 24.16 -0.03 17.51
C ALA A 248 23.15 -1.08 17.98
N TYR A 249 21.99 -1.15 17.33
CA TYR A 249 20.88 -2.03 17.72
C TYR A 249 20.64 -3.21 16.76
N ASN A 250 21.52 -3.42 15.77
CA ASN A 250 21.41 -4.45 14.74
C ASN A 250 20.04 -4.47 14.05
N VAL A 251 19.56 -3.32 13.60
CA VAL A 251 18.35 -3.18 12.78
C VAL A 251 18.72 -2.55 11.43
N SER A 252 17.83 -2.56 10.45
CA SER A 252 18.02 -1.74 9.25
C SER A 252 17.58 -0.30 9.51
N SER A 253 18.27 0.67 8.90
CA SER A 253 17.93 2.10 9.05
C SER A 253 16.55 2.41 8.51
N SER A 254 16.12 1.70 7.47
CA SER A 254 14.76 1.81 6.92
C SER A 254 13.70 1.23 7.85
N ALA A 255 13.96 0.14 8.58
CA ALA A 255 13.04 -0.38 9.58
C ALA A 255 12.91 0.61 10.74
N LEU A 256 14.02 1.22 11.16
CA LEU A 256 14.02 2.25 12.19
C LEU A 256 13.21 3.48 11.74
N TYR A 257 13.42 3.96 10.52
CA TYR A 257 12.63 5.05 9.94
C TYR A 257 11.14 4.72 9.92
N ARG A 258 10.77 3.59 9.30
CA ARG A 258 9.37 3.18 9.09
C ARG A 258 8.65 2.90 10.40
N GLY A 259 9.33 2.28 11.36
CA GLY A 259 8.78 1.96 12.68
C GLY A 259 8.48 3.19 13.55
N ASN A 260 8.98 4.37 13.18
CA ASN A 260 8.87 5.59 13.97
C ASN A 260 8.10 6.72 13.29
N GLN A 261 7.45 6.46 12.15
CA GLN A 261 6.68 7.47 11.42
C GLN A 261 5.50 8.04 12.23
N ASN A 262 4.95 7.26 13.17
CA ASN A 262 3.81 7.67 13.99
C ASN A 262 4.23 8.32 15.33
N THR A 263 5.46 8.07 15.79
CA THR A 263 5.96 8.53 17.10
C THR A 263 6.67 9.88 16.98
N THR A 264 7.36 10.09 15.87
CA THR A 264 8.01 11.34 15.52
C THR A 264 7.47 11.77 14.18
N LYS A 265 6.62 12.80 14.17
CA LYS A 265 6.15 13.42 12.93
C LYS A 265 7.38 13.80 12.11
N GLU A 266 7.62 13.09 11.02
CA GLU A 266 8.74 13.31 10.09
C GLU A 266 10.14 13.04 10.69
N LEU A 267 10.48 11.77 10.98
CA LEU A 267 11.84 11.38 11.39
C LEU A 267 12.85 11.63 10.25
N ASP A 268 13.65 12.70 10.33
CA ASP A 268 14.80 12.92 9.47
C ASP A 268 15.98 12.04 9.93
N CYS A 269 16.32 11.03 9.13
CA CYS A 269 17.38 10.07 9.44
C CYS A 269 18.79 10.66 9.53
N PHE A 270 19.00 11.89 9.07
CA PHE A 270 20.31 12.55 9.07
C PHE A 270 20.42 13.67 10.11
N ASN A 271 19.30 14.11 10.66
CA ASN A 271 19.25 15.17 11.64
C ASN A 271 18.17 14.91 12.69
N ILE A 272 18.38 13.86 13.48
CA ILE A 272 17.41 13.43 14.49
C ILE A 272 17.43 14.41 15.66
N THR A 273 16.25 14.94 16.03
CA THR A 273 16.12 15.85 17.17
C THR A 273 16.52 15.12 18.47
N PRO A 274 17.50 15.64 19.25
CA PRO A 274 17.88 15.03 20.52
C PRO A 274 16.72 15.00 21.53
N GLY A 275 16.62 13.92 22.30
CA GLY A 275 15.53 13.68 23.26
C GLY A 275 14.28 13.03 22.66
N SER A 276 14.29 12.69 21.37
CA SER A 276 13.21 11.93 20.74
C SER A 276 13.24 10.48 21.20
N VAL A 277 12.08 9.88 21.46
CA VAL A 277 11.97 8.47 21.84
C VAL A 277 11.59 7.65 20.62
N LEU A 278 12.49 6.78 20.18
CA LEU A 278 12.30 5.90 19.03
C LEU A 278 12.03 4.47 19.51
N CYS A 279 11.04 3.80 18.91
CA CYS A 279 10.91 2.35 18.94
C CYS A 279 12.05 1.74 18.12
N ILE A 280 12.82 0.84 18.74
CA ILE A 280 13.84 0.06 18.06
C ILE A 280 13.16 -1.18 17.46
N PRO A 281 13.19 -1.41 16.14
CA PRO A 281 12.61 -2.61 15.54
C PRO A 281 13.22 -3.90 16.08
N ILE A 282 12.61 -5.04 15.73
CA ILE A 282 13.18 -6.35 16.07
C ILE A 282 14.54 -6.50 15.36
N PRO A 283 15.62 -6.80 16.08
CA PRO A 283 16.95 -6.88 15.50
C PRO A 283 17.07 -8.04 14.52
N CYS A 284 17.83 -7.82 13.47
CA CYS A 284 18.46 -8.89 12.71
C CYS A 284 19.81 -9.21 13.34
N SER A 285 20.37 -10.36 13.01
CA SER A 285 21.61 -10.80 13.64
C SER A 285 22.88 -10.27 12.98
N PHE A 286 22.75 -9.89 11.71
CA PHE A 286 23.82 -9.33 10.92
C PHE A 286 23.26 -8.15 10.13
N VAL A 287 23.88 -7.00 10.34
CA VAL A 287 23.66 -5.79 9.56
C VAL A 287 24.86 -5.52 8.66
N TYR A 288 24.61 -4.86 7.54
CA TYR A 288 25.61 -4.46 6.58
C TYR A 288 25.44 -2.99 6.22
N THR A 289 26.55 -2.27 6.13
CA THR A 289 26.56 -0.89 5.64
C THR A 289 26.86 -0.91 4.14
N VAL A 290 25.87 -0.53 3.35
CA VAL A 290 25.97 -0.46 1.89
C VAL A 290 27.10 0.51 1.49
N GLN A 291 28.01 0.04 0.64
CA GLN A 291 29.10 0.81 0.04
C GLN A 291 28.68 1.39 -1.31
N GLU A 292 29.32 2.46 -1.76
CA GLU A 292 28.93 3.22 -2.97
C GLU A 292 28.82 2.37 -4.25
N THR A 293 29.63 1.32 -4.37
CA THR A 293 29.67 0.46 -5.57
C THR A 293 28.85 -0.81 -5.44
N ASP A 294 28.19 -1.03 -4.31
CA ASP A 294 27.46 -2.27 -4.08
C ASP A 294 26.24 -2.38 -4.98
N THR A 295 25.94 -3.62 -5.35
CA THR A 295 24.63 -4.03 -5.87
C THR A 295 24.08 -5.11 -4.94
N CYS A 296 22.78 -5.41 -5.02
CA CYS A 296 22.26 -6.58 -4.31
C CYS A 296 23.04 -7.84 -4.71
N ASP A 297 23.33 -8.01 -6.00
CA ASP A 297 24.07 -9.17 -6.50
C ASP A 297 25.50 -9.25 -5.92
N SER A 298 26.21 -8.11 -5.79
CA SER A 298 27.56 -8.11 -5.22
C SER A 298 27.56 -8.44 -3.73
N ILE A 299 26.58 -7.91 -3.00
CA ILE A 299 26.39 -8.21 -1.57
C ILE A 299 26.00 -9.69 -1.40
N GLU A 300 25.01 -10.18 -2.16
CA GLU A 300 24.57 -11.57 -2.11
C GLU A 300 25.71 -12.54 -2.42
N ALA A 301 26.52 -12.25 -3.44
CA ALA A 301 27.69 -13.04 -3.77
C ALA A 301 28.76 -13.01 -2.66
N ALA A 302 29.05 -11.83 -2.10
CA ALA A 302 30.07 -11.66 -1.06
C ALA A 302 29.68 -12.35 0.25
N TYR A 303 28.38 -12.41 0.56
CA TYR A 303 27.84 -12.98 1.80
C TYR A 303 27.15 -14.34 1.60
N HIS A 304 27.34 -14.98 0.44
CA HIS A 304 26.78 -16.30 0.13
C HIS A 304 25.27 -16.41 0.38
N LEU A 305 24.52 -15.38 -0.01
CA LEU A 305 23.07 -15.36 0.07
C LEU A 305 22.44 -15.87 -1.25
N GLU A 306 21.19 -16.34 -1.23
CA GLU A 306 20.47 -16.60 -2.48
C GLU A 306 20.26 -15.32 -3.28
N ASN A 307 20.07 -15.51 -4.59
CA ASN A 307 19.64 -14.42 -5.44
C ASN A 307 18.31 -13.82 -4.94
N GLY A 308 18.33 -12.53 -4.64
CA GLY A 308 17.17 -11.82 -4.12
C GLY A 308 17.06 -11.75 -2.60
N ALA A 309 17.92 -12.45 -1.86
CA ALA A 309 17.90 -12.48 -0.41
C ALA A 309 18.04 -11.10 0.22
N VAL A 310 18.85 -10.21 -0.36
CA VAL A 310 18.99 -8.84 0.15
C VAL A 310 17.63 -8.13 0.13
N ARG A 311 16.81 -8.35 -0.90
CA ARG A 311 15.47 -7.76 -1.01
C ARG A 311 14.50 -8.37 -0.02
N ASP A 312 14.53 -9.70 0.13
CA ASP A 312 13.61 -10.42 1.03
C ASP A 312 13.81 -9.99 2.49
N LEU A 313 15.05 -9.69 2.87
CA LEU A 313 15.42 -9.20 4.19
C LEU A 313 15.21 -7.69 4.37
N ASN A 314 15.06 -6.96 3.26
CA ASN A 314 14.96 -5.51 3.22
C ASN A 314 13.86 -5.09 2.22
N PRO A 315 12.58 -5.30 2.55
CA PRO A 315 11.46 -5.20 1.59
C PRO A 315 11.19 -3.78 1.06
N PHE A 316 11.93 -2.77 1.53
CA PHE A 316 11.94 -1.44 0.92
C PHE A 316 12.75 -1.40 -0.38
N ILE A 317 13.60 -2.40 -0.64
CA ILE A 317 14.36 -2.55 -1.88
C ILE A 317 13.44 -3.18 -2.92
N VAL A 318 13.28 -2.51 -4.07
CA VAL A 318 12.37 -2.95 -5.12
C VAL A 318 12.93 -4.15 -5.89
N PHE A 319 12.06 -4.83 -6.65
CA PHE A 319 12.37 -6.05 -7.39
C PHE A 319 13.66 -5.99 -8.23
N GLY A 320 13.99 -4.85 -8.85
CA GLY A 320 15.22 -4.69 -9.64
C GLY A 320 16.47 -4.27 -8.86
N CYS A 321 16.41 -4.14 -7.52
CA CYS A 321 17.45 -3.52 -6.67
C CYS A 321 17.87 -2.10 -7.11
N LEU A 322 17.10 -1.46 -8.00
CA LEU A 322 17.44 -0.16 -8.59
C LEU A 322 17.45 0.97 -7.58
N ASN A 323 16.77 0.79 -6.45
CA ASN A 323 16.65 1.80 -5.42
C ASN A 323 17.60 1.58 -4.23
N LEU A 324 18.54 0.61 -4.27
CA LEU A 324 19.49 0.37 -3.17
C LEU A 324 20.15 1.68 -2.73
N HIS A 325 20.84 2.37 -3.64
CA HIS A 325 21.50 3.65 -3.34
C HIS A 325 20.54 4.84 -3.23
N ILE A 326 19.44 4.84 -3.99
CA ILE A 326 18.44 5.91 -3.93
C ILE A 326 17.81 5.97 -2.54
N SER A 327 17.54 4.81 -1.95
CA SER A 327 16.91 4.69 -0.64
C SER A 327 17.85 5.10 0.50
N ASN A 328 19.17 5.02 0.30
CA ASN A 328 20.16 5.44 1.28
C ASN A 328 20.03 6.92 1.62
N ALA A 329 19.67 7.77 0.66
CA ALA A 329 19.47 9.21 0.86
C ALA A 329 18.22 9.56 1.69
N ILE A 330 17.37 8.58 1.99
CA ILE A 330 16.14 8.75 2.78
C ILE A 330 16.29 8.05 4.12
N TYR A 331 16.76 6.81 4.11
CA TYR A 331 16.76 5.95 5.30
C TYR A 331 18.12 5.84 5.98
N GLY A 332 19.23 6.07 5.27
CA GLY A 332 20.57 5.61 5.66
C GLY A 332 20.96 4.29 4.96
N ASN A 333 22.20 3.87 5.16
CA ASN A 333 22.89 2.81 4.44
C ASN A 333 22.89 1.44 5.15
N THR A 334 22.37 1.34 6.37
CA THR A 334 22.43 0.10 7.16
C THR A 334 21.24 -0.82 6.82
N ILE A 335 21.54 -2.04 6.35
CA ILE A 335 20.56 -3.05 5.94
C ILE A 335 20.74 -4.36 6.73
N CYS A 336 19.73 -5.21 6.76
CA CYS A 336 19.82 -6.54 7.37
C CYS A 336 20.29 -7.59 6.34
N LEU A 337 21.28 -8.42 6.67
CA LEU A 337 21.62 -9.63 5.87
C LEU A 337 21.20 -10.92 6.59
N SER A 338 20.30 -10.81 7.55
CA SER A 338 19.67 -11.96 8.22
C SER A 338 18.23 -11.62 8.61
N PRO A 339 17.36 -12.64 8.79
CA PRO A 339 15.99 -12.42 9.23
C PRO A 339 15.92 -11.68 10.57
N GLN A 340 14.97 -10.76 10.70
CA GLN A 340 14.65 -10.12 11.96
C GLN A 340 14.02 -11.14 12.94
N GLY A 341 14.48 -11.16 14.19
CA GLY A 341 13.92 -12.04 15.24
C GLY A 341 14.40 -13.51 15.22
N GLY A 342 15.39 -13.84 14.38
CA GLY A 342 16.01 -15.17 14.32
C GLY A 342 17.25 -15.34 15.21
N THR A 343 17.62 -16.60 15.49
CA THR A 343 18.88 -16.93 16.19
C THR A 343 20.03 -17.11 15.20
N PHE A 344 21.00 -16.19 15.20
CA PHE A 344 22.28 -16.36 14.52
C PHE A 344 23.32 -16.94 15.46
N GLN A 345 24.17 -17.81 14.90
CA GLN A 345 25.32 -18.35 15.60
C GLN A 345 26.60 -17.78 14.98
N PRO A 346 27.37 -16.96 15.72
CA PRO A 346 28.65 -16.45 15.25
C PRO A 346 29.67 -17.59 15.06
N GLY A 347 30.35 -17.62 13.90
CA GLY A 347 31.53 -18.46 13.67
C GLY A 347 31.41 -19.57 12.61
N ILE A 348 30.25 -19.72 11.95
CA ILE A 348 30.12 -20.65 10.81
C ILE A 348 30.17 -19.85 9.50
N PRO A 349 31.12 -20.14 8.57
CA PRO A 349 31.10 -19.56 7.23
C PRO A 349 29.77 -19.85 6.55
N LEU A 350 29.17 -18.85 5.91
CA LEU A 350 27.81 -18.88 5.34
C LEU A 350 27.56 -19.99 4.28
N GLY A 351 28.60 -20.71 3.84
CA GLY A 351 28.54 -21.74 2.79
C GLY A 351 27.81 -23.05 3.15
N ASN A 352 27.36 -23.23 4.38
CA ASN A 352 26.53 -24.37 4.79
C ASN A 352 25.36 -23.97 5.70
N SER A 353 25.01 -22.68 5.70
CA SER A 353 23.75 -22.22 6.27
C SER A 353 22.58 -22.66 5.37
N THR A 354 21.67 -23.46 5.92
CA THR A 354 20.46 -23.92 5.23
C THR A 354 19.29 -22.93 5.34
N THR A 355 19.49 -21.76 5.95
CA THR A 355 18.46 -20.70 6.03
C THR A 355 18.72 -19.65 4.96
N VAL A 356 18.71 -20.11 3.73
CA VAL A 356 18.53 -19.22 2.61
C VAL A 356 17.07 -18.75 2.62
N PRO A 357 16.76 -17.46 2.35
CA PRO A 357 15.37 -16.98 2.36
C PRO A 357 14.53 -17.73 1.32
N VAL A 358 13.87 -18.79 1.77
CA VAL A 358 12.77 -19.41 1.06
C VAL A 358 11.63 -18.38 1.03
N PRO A 359 10.87 -18.24 -0.07
CA PRO A 359 9.67 -17.41 -0.09
C PRO A 359 8.85 -17.66 1.17
N ILE A 360 8.68 -16.62 1.98
CA ILE A 360 7.94 -16.69 3.24
C ILE A 360 6.46 -16.71 2.87
N THR A 361 5.96 -17.86 2.43
CA THR A 361 4.56 -18.03 2.04
C THR A 361 3.65 -18.22 3.26
N GLY A 362 4.23 -18.36 4.46
CA GLY A 362 3.52 -18.79 5.67
C GLY A 362 3.28 -20.30 5.75
N TYR A 363 3.69 -21.07 4.73
CA TYR A 363 3.50 -22.52 4.66
C TYR A 363 4.81 -23.29 4.85
N SER A 364 4.69 -24.52 5.32
CA SER A 364 5.78 -25.51 5.38
C SER A 364 5.58 -26.60 4.32
N LEU A 365 6.67 -27.18 3.81
CA LEU A 365 6.58 -28.25 2.81
C LEU A 365 6.22 -29.61 3.42
N LEU A 366 6.63 -29.85 4.66
CA LEU A 366 6.48 -31.13 5.33
C LEU A 366 5.81 -30.95 6.68
N LYS A 367 4.91 -31.88 7.02
CA LYS A 367 4.30 -31.98 8.34
C LYS A 367 5.31 -32.53 9.35
N VAL A 368 5.35 -31.94 10.54
CA VAL A 368 6.08 -32.47 11.69
C VAL A 368 5.14 -32.60 12.89
N ALA A 369 5.40 -33.58 13.76
CA ALA A 369 4.63 -33.72 14.99
C ALA A 369 4.88 -32.50 15.92
N PRO A 370 3.87 -32.10 16.73
CA PRO A 370 4.10 -31.10 17.76
C PRO A 370 5.17 -31.58 18.75
N PRO A 371 5.87 -30.67 19.45
CA PRO A 371 6.86 -31.04 20.46
C PRO A 371 6.28 -32.03 21.49
N THR A 372 7.10 -32.97 21.95
CA THR A 372 6.68 -33.94 22.98
C THR A 372 6.18 -33.19 24.22
N GLU A 373 5.03 -33.60 24.77
CA GLU A 373 4.34 -32.94 25.91
C GLU A 373 3.72 -31.56 25.62
N ALA A 374 3.73 -31.09 24.36
CA ALA A 374 3.08 -29.84 23.98
C ALA A 374 1.57 -29.87 24.22
N LYS A 375 1.05 -28.85 24.91
CA LYS A 375 -0.39 -28.59 25.01
C LYS A 375 -0.86 -27.87 23.75
N VAL A 376 -1.21 -28.61 22.72
CA VAL A 376 -1.72 -28.04 21.46
C VAL A 376 -3.07 -27.35 21.69
N ALA A 377 -3.23 -26.14 21.15
CA ALA A 377 -4.46 -25.37 21.29
C ALA A 377 -5.64 -26.07 20.62
N ALA A 378 -6.85 -25.89 21.17
CA ALA A 378 -8.04 -26.51 20.62
C ALA A 378 -8.29 -26.05 19.18
N GLY A 379 -8.60 -27.00 18.29
CA GLY A 379 -8.89 -26.74 16.89
C GLY A 379 -7.67 -26.47 16.01
N THR A 380 -6.46 -26.33 16.57
CA THR A 380 -5.25 -26.11 15.77
C THR A 380 -5.01 -27.27 14.79
N THR A 381 -4.68 -26.95 13.53
CA THR A 381 -4.38 -27.98 12.53
C THR A 381 -3.19 -28.83 12.96
N LEU A 382 -3.31 -30.15 12.80
CA LEU A 382 -2.19 -31.07 12.97
C LEU A 382 -1.38 -31.25 11.69
N ASN A 383 -1.86 -30.74 10.55
CA ASN A 383 -1.10 -30.67 9.31
C ASN A 383 -0.21 -29.42 9.34
N CYS A 384 0.74 -29.45 10.26
CA CYS A 384 1.61 -28.33 10.56
C CYS A 384 3.07 -28.75 10.44
N GLY A 385 3.87 -27.93 9.75
CA GLY A 385 5.30 -28.10 9.61
C GLY A 385 6.13 -27.26 10.57
N LYS A 386 5.51 -26.34 11.32
CA LYS A 386 6.21 -25.48 12.30
C LYS A 386 5.30 -25.14 13.49
N TRP A 387 5.78 -25.42 14.69
CA TRP A 387 5.03 -25.24 15.94
C TRP A 387 5.65 -24.16 16.82
N TYR A 388 4.82 -23.43 17.55
CA TYR A 388 5.27 -22.41 18.50
C TYR A 388 4.47 -22.46 19.80
N THR A 389 5.16 -22.47 20.94
CA THR A 389 4.52 -22.42 22.27
C THR A 389 4.54 -20.97 22.77
N ALA A 390 3.35 -20.42 22.99
CA ALA A 390 3.19 -19.04 23.44
C ALA A 390 3.86 -18.82 24.80
N LEU A 391 4.63 -17.75 24.94
CA LEU A 391 5.25 -17.32 26.18
C LEU A 391 4.39 -16.27 26.89
N VAL A 392 4.67 -16.05 28.17
CA VAL A 392 4.02 -14.96 28.92
C VAL A 392 4.46 -13.63 28.32
N GLY A 393 3.49 -12.82 27.88
CA GLY A 393 3.74 -11.51 27.27
C GLY A 393 3.87 -11.53 25.74
N ASP A 394 3.78 -12.70 25.10
CA ASP A 394 3.67 -12.76 23.64
C ASP A 394 2.37 -12.10 23.16
N ASP A 395 2.44 -11.51 21.96
CA ASP A 395 1.29 -11.03 21.22
C ASP A 395 1.23 -11.69 19.83
N CYS A 396 0.06 -11.69 19.20
CA CYS A 396 -0.07 -12.40 17.92
C CYS A 396 0.78 -11.78 16.81
N ALA A 397 1.00 -10.47 16.82
CA ALA A 397 1.81 -9.83 15.79
C ALA A 397 3.28 -10.24 15.91
N SER A 398 3.84 -10.25 17.12
CA SER A 398 5.21 -10.72 17.36
C SER A 398 5.40 -12.20 17.00
N ILE A 399 4.43 -13.07 17.29
CA ILE A 399 4.46 -14.48 16.88
C ILE A 399 4.43 -14.64 15.35
N ASN A 400 3.53 -13.91 14.67
CA ASN A 400 3.37 -13.97 13.22
C ASN A 400 4.63 -13.52 12.49
N VAL A 401 5.17 -12.38 12.88
CA VAL A 401 6.40 -11.80 12.32
C VAL A 401 7.57 -12.75 12.55
N ARG A 402 7.76 -13.23 13.78
CA ARG A 402 8.86 -14.15 14.12
C ARG A 402 8.82 -15.44 13.33
N ASN A 403 7.63 -15.93 13.01
CA ASN A 403 7.47 -17.21 12.34
C ASN A 403 7.26 -17.11 10.84
N GLY A 404 7.05 -15.91 10.29
CA GLY A 404 6.84 -15.68 8.87
C GLY A 404 5.48 -16.19 8.39
N ILE A 405 4.42 -16.03 9.20
CA ILE A 405 3.05 -16.44 8.87
C ILE A 405 2.14 -15.22 8.86
N THR A 406 1.21 -15.13 7.90
CA THR A 406 0.26 -14.02 7.85
C THR A 406 -0.76 -14.13 8.99
N ALA A 407 -1.29 -13.00 9.46
CA ALA A 407 -2.29 -13.00 10.52
C ALA A 407 -3.53 -13.82 10.15
N GLU A 408 -3.98 -13.71 8.90
CA GLU A 408 -5.10 -14.48 8.37
C GLU A 408 -4.83 -15.99 8.40
N LEU A 409 -3.67 -16.42 7.89
CA LEU A 409 -3.31 -17.84 7.88
C LEU A 409 -3.14 -18.37 9.31
N PHE A 410 -2.50 -17.61 10.20
CA PHE A 410 -2.30 -17.98 11.60
C PHE A 410 -3.63 -18.14 12.34
N LEU A 411 -4.58 -17.21 12.16
CA LEU A 411 -5.92 -17.31 12.74
C LEU A 411 -6.70 -18.50 12.18
N THR A 412 -6.60 -18.73 10.87
CA THR A 412 -7.33 -19.80 10.18
C THR A 412 -6.89 -21.18 10.67
N VAL A 413 -5.58 -21.39 10.84
CA VAL A 413 -5.03 -22.69 11.26
C VAL A 413 -5.01 -22.89 12.78
N ASN A 414 -5.40 -21.85 13.54
CA ASN A 414 -5.57 -21.89 15.00
C ASN A 414 -6.93 -21.31 15.44
N PRO A 415 -8.05 -22.01 15.21
CA PRO A 415 -9.42 -21.51 15.45
C PRO A 415 -9.77 -21.18 16.91
N SER A 416 -8.94 -21.56 17.88
CA SER A 416 -9.10 -21.13 19.28
C SER A 416 -8.78 -19.64 19.48
N LEU A 417 -8.09 -19.01 18.52
CA LEU A 417 -7.80 -17.59 18.54
C LEU A 417 -8.96 -16.79 17.95
N LYS A 418 -9.27 -15.65 18.57
CA LYS A 418 -10.35 -14.76 18.12
C LYS A 418 -9.84 -13.84 17.01
N THR A 419 -10.59 -13.76 15.91
CA THR A 419 -10.28 -12.83 14.81
C THR A 419 -10.39 -11.36 15.22
N THR A 420 -11.21 -11.04 16.22
CA THR A 420 -11.42 -9.67 16.73
C THR A 420 -10.39 -9.23 17.76
N ASP A 421 -9.75 -10.17 18.47
CA ASP A 421 -8.73 -9.88 19.49
C ASP A 421 -7.85 -11.13 19.71
N CYS A 422 -6.92 -11.33 18.78
CA CYS A 422 -6.05 -12.49 18.77
C CYS A 422 -5.19 -12.55 20.04
N THR A 423 -4.57 -11.43 20.41
CA THR A 423 -3.63 -11.34 21.54
C THR A 423 -4.32 -11.68 22.86
N ALA A 424 -5.54 -11.20 23.11
CA ALA A 424 -6.27 -11.56 24.33
C ALA A 424 -6.71 -13.02 24.38
N SER A 425 -6.79 -13.70 23.23
CA SER A 425 -7.12 -15.13 23.14
C SER A 425 -5.90 -16.06 23.17
N LEU A 426 -4.68 -15.50 23.13
CA LEU A 426 -3.44 -16.24 23.23
C LEU A 426 -3.23 -16.75 24.67
N ILE A 427 -2.97 -18.05 24.82
CA ILE A 427 -2.79 -18.68 26.14
C ILE A 427 -1.33 -19.08 26.30
N ALA A 428 -0.62 -18.41 27.21
CA ALA A 428 0.76 -18.75 27.55
C ALA A 428 0.88 -20.25 27.96
N GLY A 429 1.93 -20.91 27.47
CA GLY A 429 2.17 -22.34 27.64
C GLY A 429 1.37 -23.23 26.67
N THR A 430 0.59 -22.66 25.75
CA THR A 430 -0.16 -23.41 24.73
C THR A 430 0.56 -23.35 23.38
N THR A 431 0.55 -24.45 22.64
CA THR A 431 1.25 -24.61 21.36
C THR A 431 0.29 -24.41 20.18
N TYR A 432 0.71 -23.56 19.24
CA TYR A 432 -0.02 -23.17 18.04
C TYR A 432 0.74 -23.56 16.78
N CYS A 433 0.04 -23.75 15.68
CA CYS A 433 0.64 -23.96 14.36
C CYS A 433 1.05 -22.60 13.77
N VAL A 434 2.33 -22.46 13.42
CA VAL A 434 2.90 -21.21 12.85
C VAL A 434 3.50 -21.44 11.45
N GLY A 435 3.20 -22.58 10.85
CA GLY A 435 3.62 -22.96 9.50
C GLY A 435 2.85 -24.19 9.04
N PRO A 436 1.57 -24.06 8.67
CA PRO A 436 0.77 -25.15 8.13
C PRO A 436 1.37 -25.73 6.85
N THR A 437 1.11 -26.99 6.52
CA THR A 437 1.45 -27.51 5.19
C THR A 437 0.48 -26.99 4.13
N TYR A 438 0.82 -27.03 2.85
CA TYR A 438 -0.09 -26.55 1.78
C TYR A 438 -1.42 -27.32 1.71
N ASP A 439 -1.45 -28.55 2.23
CA ASP A 439 -2.61 -29.42 2.34
C ASP A 439 -3.25 -29.38 3.75
N TRP A 440 -3.06 -28.30 4.50
CA TRP A 440 -3.53 -28.22 5.88
C TRP A 440 -5.04 -28.34 6.05
N ASP A 441 -5.82 -27.95 5.04
CA ASP A 441 -7.29 -27.98 5.03
C ASP A 441 -7.87 -29.31 4.51
N VAL A 442 -7.01 -30.22 4.02
CA VAL A 442 -7.45 -31.43 3.37
C VAL A 442 -7.92 -32.44 4.42
N THR A 443 -9.24 -32.56 4.56
CA THR A 443 -9.86 -33.65 5.32
C THR A 443 -9.93 -34.90 4.43
N LEU A 444 -9.01 -35.85 4.61
CA LEU A 444 -9.18 -37.18 4.02
C LEU A 444 -10.37 -37.86 4.71
N THR A 445 -11.51 -37.94 4.02
CA THR A 445 -12.62 -38.79 4.42
C THR A 445 -12.16 -40.25 4.32
N SER A 446 -11.81 -40.81 5.47
CA SER A 446 -11.64 -42.26 5.63
C SER A 446 -12.97 -42.95 5.34
N SER A 447 -13.18 -43.34 4.09
CA SER A 447 -14.10 -44.42 3.75
C SER A 447 -13.35 -45.72 3.99
N GLY A 448 -13.73 -46.41 5.06
CA GLY A 448 -13.07 -47.62 5.52
C GLY A 448 -13.31 -48.85 4.63
N THR A 449 -12.64 -49.93 5.07
CA THR A 449 -12.66 -51.34 4.66
C THR A 449 -11.80 -51.65 3.42
N THR A 450 -10.74 -52.49 3.43
CA THR A 450 -10.34 -53.64 4.26
C THR A 450 -8.81 -53.91 4.20
N GLY A 451 -8.20 -54.28 5.33
CA GLY A 451 -7.13 -55.30 5.43
C GLY A 451 -5.65 -54.89 5.23
N PRO A 452 -4.72 -55.32 6.10
CA PRO A 452 -3.29 -55.04 5.95
C PRO A 452 -2.62 -56.10 5.07
N THR A 453 -1.86 -55.68 4.05
CA THR A 453 -0.96 -56.58 3.33
C THR A 453 0.42 -55.95 3.28
N SER A 454 1.32 -56.48 4.11
CA SER A 454 2.76 -56.28 4.02
C SER A 454 3.27 -56.85 2.69
N VAL A 455 4.03 -56.07 1.93
CA VAL A 455 4.86 -56.63 0.86
C VAL A 455 6.25 -56.00 0.90
N SER A 456 7.21 -56.84 1.27
CA SER A 456 8.65 -56.66 1.20
C SER A 456 9.11 -56.67 -0.27
N SER A 457 9.93 -55.71 -0.68
CA SER A 457 10.54 -55.70 -2.02
C SER A 457 12.01 -56.11 -1.96
N THR A 458 12.27 -57.35 -2.36
CA THR A 458 13.59 -57.95 -2.61
C THR A 458 14.17 -57.43 -3.93
N ALA A 459 15.49 -57.19 -3.94
CA ALA A 459 16.28 -56.80 -5.10
C ALA A 459 16.56 -58.00 -6.04
N THR A 460 16.57 -57.75 -7.35
CA THR A 460 17.20 -58.66 -8.32
C THR A 460 17.86 -57.90 -9.46
N THR A 461 19.18 -58.05 -9.55
CA THR A 461 20.12 -57.65 -10.62
C THR A 461 20.18 -58.68 -11.76
N ILE A 462 20.25 -58.23 -13.02
CA ILE A 462 20.92 -58.89 -14.17
C ILE A 462 20.80 -57.97 -15.42
N THR A 463 21.72 -57.77 -16.38
CA THR A 463 23.16 -58.04 -16.63
C THR A 463 23.56 -57.17 -17.85
N ALA A 464 24.83 -56.80 -18.00
CA ALA A 464 25.41 -56.17 -19.18
C ALA A 464 25.92 -57.21 -20.22
N PRO A 465 26.26 -56.79 -21.46
CA PRO A 465 27.25 -57.49 -22.29
C PRO A 465 28.55 -56.69 -22.52
N THR A 466 29.65 -57.44 -22.33
CA THR A 466 31.07 -57.32 -22.75
C THR A 466 31.28 -57.00 -24.25
N THR A 467 32.38 -56.38 -24.72
CA THR A 467 33.79 -56.84 -24.88
C THR A 467 34.62 -55.64 -25.44
N SER A 468 35.83 -55.23 -24.99
CA SER A 468 37.20 -55.79 -25.08
C SER A 468 38.14 -54.90 -25.95
N HIS A 469 39.27 -54.44 -25.35
CA HIS A 469 40.67 -54.43 -25.85
C HIS A 469 41.51 -53.16 -25.52
N THR A 470 42.52 -53.37 -24.65
CA THR A 470 43.97 -52.97 -24.69
C THR A 470 44.33 -51.58 -25.25
N THR A 471 45.12 -50.67 -24.64
CA THR A 471 46.47 -50.79 -24.05
C THR A 471 46.87 -49.45 -23.38
N ILE A 472 47.91 -49.48 -22.53
CA ILE A 472 48.47 -48.43 -21.65
C ILE A 472 49.18 -47.29 -22.40
N THR A 473 49.00 -46.03 -21.99
CA THR A 473 50.06 -44.98 -22.01
C THR A 473 49.76 -43.86 -21.00
N THR A 474 50.79 -43.43 -20.29
CA THR A 474 50.80 -42.38 -19.26
C THR A 474 50.92 -40.96 -19.85
N SER A 475 50.28 -39.99 -19.17
CA SER A 475 50.73 -38.61 -18.89
C SER A 475 49.92 -37.43 -19.44
N SER A 476 49.63 -36.53 -18.48
CA SER A 476 49.43 -35.07 -18.54
C SER A 476 48.15 -34.44 -19.13
N THR A 477 47.40 -33.83 -18.19
CA THR A 477 46.75 -32.50 -18.22
C THR A 477 45.85 -32.13 -19.40
N THR A 478 44.54 -32.07 -19.15
CA THR A 478 43.66 -30.91 -19.40
C THR A 478 42.25 -31.19 -18.86
N SER A 479 41.63 -30.16 -18.29
CA SER A 479 40.31 -30.18 -17.66
C SER A 479 39.19 -30.31 -18.70
N PRO A 480 38.23 -31.24 -18.56
CA PRO A 480 37.04 -31.23 -19.40
C PRO A 480 35.94 -30.36 -18.78
N THR A 481 35.45 -29.45 -19.62
CA THR A 481 34.22 -28.66 -19.49
C THR A 481 33.02 -29.56 -19.16
N VAL A 482 32.31 -29.22 -18.07
CA VAL A 482 30.98 -29.76 -17.79
C VAL A 482 29.96 -29.01 -18.65
N THR A 483 29.37 -29.71 -19.61
CA THR A 483 28.19 -29.24 -20.34
C THR A 483 26.98 -29.30 -19.42
N ILE A 484 26.47 -28.14 -18.99
CA ILE A 484 25.18 -28.04 -18.29
C ILE A 484 24.06 -28.21 -19.33
N ILE A 485 23.30 -29.30 -19.20
CA ILE A 485 22.04 -29.48 -19.92
C ILE A 485 20.99 -28.63 -19.18
N SER A 486 20.86 -27.35 -19.55
CA SER A 486 19.72 -26.53 -19.14
C SER A 486 18.50 -26.90 -19.97
N SER A 487 17.61 -27.70 -19.41
CA SER A 487 16.26 -27.91 -19.96
C SER A 487 15.24 -27.10 -19.16
N THR A 488 15.30 -25.78 -19.29
CA THR A 488 14.14 -24.93 -18.97
C THR A 488 13.37 -24.71 -20.27
N THR A 489 12.38 -25.55 -20.52
CA THR A 489 11.43 -25.36 -21.63
C THR A 489 10.47 -24.23 -21.27
N TYR A 490 10.56 -23.11 -21.98
CA TYR A 490 9.60 -22.00 -21.85
C TYR A 490 8.40 -22.26 -22.77
N PRO A 491 7.16 -22.00 -22.31
CA PRO A 491 5.98 -22.14 -23.17
C PRO A 491 6.03 -21.12 -24.31
N ALA A 492 5.66 -21.53 -25.52
CA ALA A 492 5.53 -20.64 -26.66
C ALA A 492 4.39 -19.62 -26.43
N ALA A 493 4.55 -18.41 -26.96
CA ALA A 493 3.53 -17.38 -26.85
C ALA A 493 2.22 -17.82 -27.54
N PRO A 494 1.06 -17.69 -26.89
CA PRO A 494 -0.23 -18.11 -27.43
C PRO A 494 -0.78 -17.17 -28.52
N ALA A 495 -0.18 -15.98 -28.69
CA ALA A 495 -0.55 -14.98 -29.69
C ALA A 495 0.67 -14.14 -30.11
N GLN A 496 0.50 -13.26 -31.11
CA GLN A 496 1.55 -12.34 -31.56
C GLN A 496 1.97 -11.39 -30.43
N THR A 497 3.28 -11.26 -30.21
CA THR A 497 3.86 -10.44 -29.14
C THR A 497 4.32 -9.08 -29.65
N SER A 498 4.33 -8.09 -28.75
CA SER A 498 4.92 -6.77 -29.03
C SER A 498 6.44 -6.86 -29.16
N THR A 499 7.03 -6.01 -30.00
CA THR A 499 8.49 -5.91 -30.17
C THR A 499 9.17 -5.63 -28.82
N GLY A 500 10.21 -6.39 -28.48
CA GLY A 500 10.93 -6.28 -27.20
C GLY A 500 10.53 -7.33 -26.15
N THR A 501 9.46 -8.09 -26.37
CA THR A 501 9.02 -9.15 -25.45
C THR A 501 10.04 -10.31 -25.41
N THR A 502 10.49 -10.69 -24.21
CA THR A 502 11.48 -11.77 -24.06
C THR A 502 10.92 -13.13 -24.48
N PRO A 503 11.68 -13.95 -25.22
CA PRO A 503 11.28 -15.33 -25.53
C PRO A 503 11.38 -16.28 -24.32
N GLN A 504 11.89 -15.80 -23.18
CA GLN A 504 12.05 -16.57 -21.93
C GLN A 504 10.92 -16.31 -20.91
N CYS A 505 9.68 -16.14 -21.39
CA CYS A 505 8.51 -15.94 -20.53
C CYS A 505 8.01 -17.27 -19.94
N LYS A 506 7.78 -17.30 -18.62
CA LYS A 506 7.23 -18.48 -17.91
C LYS A 506 5.70 -18.57 -17.97
N SER A 507 5.02 -17.45 -18.22
CA SER A 507 3.57 -17.37 -18.37
C SER A 507 3.20 -16.24 -19.33
N TRP A 508 2.10 -16.39 -20.04
CA TRP A 508 1.63 -15.45 -21.05
C TRP A 508 0.19 -15.01 -20.77
N TYR A 509 -0.10 -13.73 -20.98
CA TYR A 509 -1.45 -13.19 -20.93
C TYR A 509 -1.86 -12.68 -22.31
N THR A 510 -3.01 -13.12 -22.80
CA THR A 510 -3.59 -12.62 -24.06
C THR A 510 -4.65 -11.58 -23.71
N VAL A 511 -4.42 -10.34 -24.14
CA VAL A 511 -5.32 -9.19 -23.93
C VAL A 511 -6.72 -9.51 -24.46
N LYS A 512 -7.74 -9.23 -23.64
CA LYS A 512 -9.16 -9.42 -23.97
C LYS A 512 -9.83 -8.07 -24.25
N ASN A 513 -11.01 -8.12 -24.88
CA ASN A 513 -11.77 -6.91 -25.16
C ASN A 513 -12.25 -6.24 -23.85
N GLY A 514 -11.88 -4.98 -23.63
CA GLY A 514 -12.14 -4.25 -22.39
C GLY A 514 -10.98 -4.21 -21.40
N ASP A 515 -9.88 -4.92 -21.65
CA ASP A 515 -8.67 -4.80 -20.85
C ASP A 515 -7.98 -3.44 -21.08
N THR A 516 -7.49 -2.84 -20.01
CA THR A 516 -6.58 -1.70 -20.06
C THR A 516 -5.23 -2.10 -19.46
N CYS A 517 -4.19 -1.29 -19.71
CA CYS A 517 -2.89 -1.53 -19.08
C CYS A 517 -3.01 -1.56 -17.55
N ASP A 518 -3.87 -0.70 -16.98
CA ASP A 518 -4.03 -0.57 -15.54
C ASP A 518 -4.77 -1.77 -14.93
N THR A 519 -5.79 -2.32 -15.62
CA THR A 519 -6.50 -3.51 -15.14
C THR A 519 -5.61 -4.76 -15.19
N ILE A 520 -4.79 -4.91 -16.23
CA ILE A 520 -3.81 -6.00 -16.34
C ILE A 520 -2.71 -5.84 -15.28
N SER A 521 -2.17 -4.64 -15.14
CA SER A 521 -1.17 -4.28 -14.12
C SER A 521 -1.63 -4.59 -12.70
N SER A 522 -2.86 -4.19 -12.36
CA SER A 522 -3.46 -4.48 -11.05
C SER A 522 -3.71 -5.98 -10.84
N THR A 523 -4.15 -6.70 -11.86
CA THR A 523 -4.48 -8.14 -11.75
C THR A 523 -3.24 -8.99 -11.49
N TYR A 524 -2.11 -8.62 -12.09
CA TYR A 524 -0.87 -9.39 -12.01
C TYR A 524 0.19 -8.76 -11.10
N GLY A 525 -0.15 -7.67 -10.39
CA GLY A 525 0.75 -7.00 -9.46
C GLY A 525 2.01 -6.43 -10.12
N ILE A 526 1.89 -5.95 -11.37
CA ILE A 526 2.99 -5.36 -12.14
C ILE A 526 2.68 -3.89 -12.44
N SER A 527 3.67 -3.01 -12.40
CA SER A 527 3.50 -1.60 -12.76
C SER A 527 3.29 -1.41 -14.26
N ARG A 528 2.65 -0.30 -14.66
CA ARG A 528 2.41 0.02 -16.08
C ARG A 528 3.72 0.10 -16.88
N SER A 529 4.80 0.58 -16.26
CA SER A 529 6.15 0.62 -16.86
C SER A 529 6.82 -0.76 -16.99
N GLN A 530 6.31 -1.79 -16.31
CA GLN A 530 6.74 -3.19 -16.51
C GLN A 530 5.91 -3.89 -17.59
N LEU A 531 4.69 -3.41 -17.86
CA LEU A 531 3.78 -3.97 -18.88
C LEU A 531 4.01 -3.36 -20.27
N VAL A 532 4.41 -2.09 -20.33
CA VAL A 532 4.71 -1.37 -21.58
C VAL A 532 6.22 -1.25 -21.71
N ILE A 533 6.79 -1.93 -22.72
CA ILE A 533 8.23 -1.89 -23.06
C ILE A 533 8.54 -0.67 -23.91
#